data_AF-A0A7Y0DDW9-F1
#
_entry.id   AF-A0A7Y0DDW9-F1
#
_cell.length_a   1.000
_cell.length_b   1.000
_cell.length_c   1.000
_cell.angle_alpha   90.00
_cell.angle_beta   90.00
_cell.angle_gamma   90.00
#
_symmetry.space_group_name_H-M   'P 1'
#
loop_
_entity.id
_entity.type
_entity.pdbx_description
1 polymer ?
#
loop_
_entity_poly.entity_id
_entity_poly.type
_entity_poly.pdbx_seq_one_letter_code
_entity_poly.pdbx_strand_id
1 'polypeptide(L)'
;MRTPRRSSRWSADRVARRAVYAAYMNSKAWQDKRRDWYARWVTLTGSPPVCLVCGRRWSVRSGHLHHLTYQRLGAEEFADLTPLCSLDHGHLHDVLDGSASWRRLGREAATIAIIGMLRRAERASPHGEELVS
;
A
#
# COMPACT_ATOMS: atom_id res chain seq x y z
N MET A 1 8.59 2.96 6.38
CA MET A 1 9.84 2.48 5.73
C MET A 1 11.02 2.77 6.64
N ARG A 2 11.74 1.75 7.12
CA ARG A 2 12.79 1.95 8.14
C ARG A 2 13.98 2.79 7.66
N THR A 3 14.45 3.64 8.56
CA THR A 3 15.77 4.29 8.54
C THR A 3 16.85 3.24 8.86
N PRO A 4 18.00 3.23 8.18
CA PRO A 4 19.08 2.30 8.50
C PRO A 4 19.53 2.44 9.95
N ARG A 5 19.85 1.31 10.60
CA ARG A 5 20.58 1.31 11.87
C ARG A 5 22.01 1.78 11.61
N ARG A 6 22.56 2.62 12.49
CA ARG A 6 23.90 3.24 12.37
C ARG A 6 25.05 2.28 12.05
N SER A 7 24.91 0.98 12.37
CA SER A 7 25.89 -0.08 12.14
C SER A 7 25.62 -0.99 10.93
N SER A 8 24.47 -0.87 10.26
CA SER A 8 24.16 -1.67 9.07
C SER A 8 24.68 -0.92 7.85
N ARG A 9 25.91 -1.23 7.42
CA ARG A 9 26.44 -0.74 6.14
C ARG A 9 25.56 -1.30 5.01
N TRP A 10 24.58 -0.53 4.56
CA TRP A 10 23.87 -0.85 3.33
C TRP A 10 24.88 -0.80 2.18
N SER A 11 24.79 -1.74 1.25
CA SER A 11 25.57 -1.65 0.02
C SER A 11 25.17 -0.39 -0.75
N ALA A 12 26.12 0.19 -1.49
CA ALA A 12 25.86 1.34 -2.35
C ALA A 12 24.67 1.08 -3.30
N ASP A 13 24.56 -0.14 -3.84
CA ASP A 13 23.43 -0.58 -4.67
C ASP A 13 22.07 -0.49 -3.98
N ARG A 14 22.02 -0.79 -2.68
CA ARG A 14 20.77 -0.71 -1.92
C ARG A 14 20.38 0.75 -1.70
N VAL A 15 21.35 1.63 -1.45
CA VAL A 15 21.11 3.08 -1.31
C VAL A 15 20.62 3.66 -2.63
N ALA A 16 21.32 3.38 -3.74
CA ALA A 16 20.97 3.85 -5.08
C ALA A 16 19.55 3.41 -5.48
N ARG A 17 19.21 2.13 -5.32
CA ARG A 17 17.86 1.62 -5.62
C ARG A 17 16.76 2.32 -4.81
N ARG A 18 17.03 2.68 -3.55
CA ARG A 18 16.07 3.43 -2.73
C ARG A 18 15.94 4.87 -3.15
N ALA A 19 17.01 5.51 -3.58
CA ALA A 19 16.96 6.86 -4.14
C ALA A 19 16.14 6.90 -5.43
N VAL A 20 16.35 5.93 -6.33
CA VAL A 20 15.54 5.78 -7.56
C VAL A 20 14.06 5.58 -7.22
N TYR A 21 13.76 4.68 -6.27
CA TYR A 21 12.39 4.47 -5.80
C TYR A 21 11.78 5.76 -5.22
N ALA A 22 12.50 6.45 -4.34
CA ALA A 22 12.02 7.69 -3.73
C ALA A 22 11.77 8.77 -4.79
N ALA A 23 12.65 8.91 -5.77
CA ALA A 23 12.45 9.84 -6.89
C ALA A 23 11.19 9.47 -7.70
N TYR A 24 11.00 8.19 -8.02
CA TYR A 24 9.80 7.71 -8.70
C TYR A 24 8.51 8.02 -7.92
N MET A 25 8.48 7.73 -6.62
CA MET A 25 7.30 7.99 -5.77
C MET A 25 6.93 9.47 -5.67
N ASN A 26 7.90 10.38 -5.87
CA ASN A 26 7.68 11.82 -5.90
C ASN A 26 7.52 12.39 -7.32
N SER A 27 7.48 11.53 -8.35
CA SER A 27 7.43 11.96 -9.75
C SER A 27 6.01 12.20 -10.26
N LYS A 28 5.91 12.97 -11.36
CA LYS A 28 4.67 13.09 -12.14
C LYS A 28 4.21 11.73 -12.69
N ALA A 29 5.13 10.86 -13.10
CA ALA A 29 4.81 9.54 -13.65
C ALA A 29 4.00 8.70 -12.65
N TRP A 30 4.37 8.72 -11.36
CA TRP A 30 3.59 8.03 -10.33
C TRP A 30 2.20 8.66 -10.11
N GLN A 31 2.10 9.99 -10.15
CA GLN A 31 0.80 10.66 -10.05
C GLN A 31 -0.12 10.32 -11.23
N ASP A 32 0.45 10.19 -12.44
CA ASP A 32 -0.27 9.79 -13.64
C ASP A 32 -0.74 8.33 -13.51
N LYS A 33 0.15 7.41 -13.11
CA LYS A 33 -0.18 6.01 -12.81
C LYS A 33 -1.34 5.87 -11.83
N ARG A 34 -1.38 6.67 -10.76
CA ARG A 34 -2.50 6.66 -9.78
C ARG A 34 -3.83 7.07 -10.40
N ARG A 35 -3.82 8.03 -11.33
CA ARG A 35 -5.04 8.45 -12.05
C ARG A 35 -5.50 7.38 -13.03
N ASP A 36 -4.58 6.80 -13.79
CA ASP A 36 -4.88 5.73 -14.73
C ASP A 36 -5.42 4.49 -14.02
N TRP A 37 -4.81 4.12 -12.89
CA TRP A 37 -5.27 3.04 -12.05
C TRP A 37 -6.70 3.29 -11.52
N TYR A 38 -7.00 4.51 -11.05
CA TYR A 38 -8.34 4.87 -10.61
C TYR A 38 -9.37 4.79 -11.75
N ALA A 39 -9.05 5.36 -12.90
CA ALA A 39 -9.91 5.30 -14.08
C ALA A 39 -10.18 3.85 -14.49
N ARG A 40 -9.13 3.01 -14.53
CA ARG A 40 -9.23 1.58 -14.83
C ARG A 40 -10.12 0.85 -13.83
N TRP A 41 -9.98 1.15 -12.54
CA TRP A 41 -10.83 0.57 -11.49
C TRP A 41 -12.31 0.90 -11.71
N VAL A 42 -12.64 2.17 -11.95
CA VAL A 42 -14.01 2.61 -12.18
C VAL A 42 -14.59 1.93 -13.43
N THR A 43 -13.82 1.84 -14.51
CA THR A 43 -14.23 1.13 -15.73
C THR A 43 -14.51 -0.35 -15.47
N LEU A 44 -13.73 -1.02 -14.61
CA LEU A 44 -13.89 -2.44 -14.31
C LEU A 44 -15.04 -2.76 -13.34
N THR A 45 -15.25 -1.89 -12.35
CA THR A 45 -16.11 -2.19 -11.20
C THR A 45 -17.39 -1.36 -11.17
N GLY A 46 -17.51 -0.36 -12.04
CA GLY A 46 -18.63 0.58 -12.08
C GLY A 46 -18.69 1.56 -10.90
N SER A 47 -17.72 1.52 -9.97
CA SER A 47 -17.74 2.33 -8.75
C SER A 47 -16.34 2.80 -8.34
N PRO A 48 -16.22 3.89 -7.57
CA PRO A 48 -14.94 4.31 -7.01
C PRO A 48 -14.35 3.24 -6.06
N PRO A 49 -13.02 3.08 -6.03
CA PRO A 49 -12.35 2.19 -5.10
C PRO A 49 -12.62 2.58 -3.64
N VAL A 50 -12.48 1.59 -2.77
CA VAL A 50 -12.51 1.73 -1.31
C VAL A 50 -11.26 1.10 -0.72
N CYS A 51 -10.91 1.48 0.51
CA CYS A 51 -9.86 0.78 1.26
C CYS A 51 -10.25 -0.69 1.42
N LEU A 52 -9.36 -1.61 1.03
CA LEU A 52 -9.64 -3.05 1.17
C LEU A 52 -9.73 -3.55 2.62
N VAL A 53 -9.34 -2.71 3.59
CA VAL A 53 -9.41 -3.03 5.03
C VAL A 53 -10.71 -2.47 5.64
N CYS A 54 -10.82 -1.15 5.78
CA CYS A 54 -11.95 -0.50 6.46
C CYS A 54 -13.12 -0.06 5.55
N GLY A 55 -13.01 -0.20 4.21
CA GLY A 55 -14.06 0.22 3.28
C GLY A 55 -14.22 1.74 3.08
N ARG A 56 -13.37 2.57 3.70
CA ARG A 56 -13.38 4.02 3.48
C ARG A 56 -13.16 4.35 1.99
N ARG A 57 -13.90 5.34 1.49
CA ARG A 57 -13.76 5.83 0.10
C ARG A 57 -12.32 6.20 -0.21
N TRP A 58 -11.83 5.71 -1.35
CA TRP A 58 -10.51 5.99 -1.86
C TRP A 58 -10.59 7.04 -2.97
N SER A 59 -9.66 7.99 -2.99
CA SER A 59 -9.54 8.99 -4.05
C SER A 59 -8.08 9.18 -4.44
N VAL A 60 -7.81 9.71 -5.63
CA VAL A 60 -6.44 10.05 -6.05
C VAL A 60 -5.79 11.08 -5.11
N ARG A 61 -6.58 11.89 -4.39
CA ARG A 61 -6.03 12.89 -3.45
C ARG A 61 -5.61 12.28 -2.12
N SER A 62 -6.41 11.38 -1.55
CA SER A 62 -6.26 10.91 -0.16
C SER A 62 -5.96 9.42 -0.02
N GLY A 63 -6.14 8.65 -1.08
CA GLY A 63 -5.94 7.21 -1.10
C GLY A 63 -4.51 6.82 -1.43
N HIS A 64 -4.05 5.72 -0.84
CA HIS A 64 -2.73 5.16 -1.09
C HIS A 64 -2.85 3.91 -1.95
N LEU A 65 -1.98 3.77 -2.95
CA LEU A 65 -1.77 2.50 -3.64
C LEU A 65 -0.59 1.80 -3.01
N HIS A 66 -0.79 0.55 -2.61
CA HIS A 66 0.26 -0.30 -2.07
C HIS A 66 0.75 -1.27 -3.14
N HIS A 67 2.06 -1.35 -3.32
CA HIS A 67 2.71 -2.29 -4.23
C HIS A 67 2.76 -3.72 -3.67
N LEU A 68 2.17 -4.67 -4.40
CA LEU A 68 2.29 -6.11 -4.19
C LEU A 68 3.62 -6.66 -4.70
N THR A 69 4.20 -6.01 -5.72
CA THR A 69 5.53 -6.30 -6.27
C THR A 69 6.24 -5.01 -6.68
N TYR A 70 7.56 -5.06 -6.68
CA TYR A 70 8.42 -3.96 -7.15
C TYR A 70 9.21 -4.32 -8.43
N GLN A 71 8.93 -5.49 -9.03
CA GLN A 71 9.71 -5.99 -10.17
C GLN A 71 9.60 -5.12 -11.43
N ARG A 72 8.48 -4.39 -11.60
CA ARG A 72 8.20 -3.53 -12.75
C ARG A 72 7.94 -2.10 -12.32
N LEU A 73 8.78 -1.54 -11.44
CA LEU A 73 8.62 -0.17 -10.96
C LEU A 73 8.58 0.82 -12.15
N GLY A 74 7.55 1.66 -12.22
CA GLY A 74 7.29 2.57 -13.35
C GLY A 74 6.47 1.96 -14.49
N ALA A 75 6.38 0.63 -14.57
CA ALA A 75 5.59 -0.12 -15.53
C ALA A 75 4.62 -1.07 -14.81
N GLU A 76 4.08 -0.64 -13.66
CA GLU A 76 3.19 -1.46 -12.85
C GLU A 76 1.90 -1.78 -13.61
N GLU A 77 1.50 -3.04 -13.52
CA GLU A 77 0.19 -3.51 -13.95
C GLU A 77 -0.88 -3.13 -12.94
N PHE A 78 -2.14 -3.13 -13.36
CA PHE A 78 -3.28 -2.83 -12.48
C PHE A 78 -3.29 -3.73 -11.23
N ALA A 79 -2.98 -5.02 -11.40
CA ALA A 79 -2.95 -6.02 -10.34
C ALA A 79 -1.74 -5.92 -9.42
N ASP A 80 -0.71 -5.14 -9.77
CA ASP A 80 0.46 -4.94 -8.90
C ASP A 80 0.18 -3.99 -7.72
N LEU A 81 -0.98 -3.32 -7.75
CA LEU A 81 -1.34 -2.24 -6.85
C LEU A 81 -2.68 -2.51 -6.18
N THR A 82 -2.78 -2.20 -4.89
CA THR A 82 -4.03 -2.34 -4.13
C THR A 82 -4.40 -1.06 -3.38
N PRO A 83 -5.70 -0.67 -3.33
CA PRO A 83 -6.13 0.57 -2.69
C PRO A 83 -6.23 0.41 -1.17
N LEU A 84 -5.63 1.34 -0.43
CA LEU A 84 -5.75 1.47 1.02
C LEU A 84 -5.94 2.94 1.42
N CYS A 85 -6.54 3.18 2.58
CA CYS A 85 -6.46 4.50 3.21
C CYS A 85 -5.06 4.68 3.84
N SER A 86 -4.68 5.92 4.16
CA SER A 86 -3.37 6.22 4.76
C SER A 86 -3.11 5.45 6.06
N LEU A 87 -4.14 5.30 6.89
CA LEU A 87 -4.06 4.60 8.18
C LEU A 87 -3.77 3.10 7.98
N ASP A 88 -4.63 2.40 7.24
CA ASP A 88 -4.48 0.96 7.00
C ASP A 88 -3.22 0.64 6.18
N HIS A 89 -2.82 1.54 5.29
CA HIS A 89 -1.54 1.45 4.60
C HIS A 89 -0.35 1.50 5.58
N GLY A 90 -0.41 2.39 6.57
CA GLY A 90 0.55 2.47 7.67
C GLY A 90 0.59 1.18 8.49
N HIS A 91 -0.56 0.74 9.01
CA HIS A 91 -0.68 -0.50 9.79
C HIS A 91 -0.14 -1.71 9.04
N LEU A 92 -0.46 -1.81 7.75
CA LEU A 92 0.04 -2.88 6.91
C LEU A 92 1.57 -2.86 6.84
N HIS A 93 2.17 -1.68 6.68
CA HIS A 93 3.61 -1.52 6.68
C HIS A 93 4.25 -1.84 8.04
N ASP A 94 3.61 -1.48 9.14
CA ASP A 94 4.09 -1.78 10.48
C ASP A 94 4.12 -3.29 10.73
N VAL A 95 3.08 -4.02 10.31
CA VAL A 95 3.04 -5.49 10.40
C VAL A 95 4.08 -6.13 9.47
N LEU A 96 4.16 -5.69 8.21
CA LEU A 96 5.14 -6.22 7.24
C LEU A 96 6.58 -6.02 7.72
N ASP A 97 6.88 -4.83 8.25
CA ASP A 97 8.21 -4.54 8.76
C ASP A 97 8.42 -5.25 10.10
N GLY A 98 7.40 -5.49 10.92
CA GLY A 98 7.50 -6.03 12.28
C GLY A 98 8.12 -7.42 12.41
N SER A 99 8.03 -8.28 11.38
CA SER A 99 8.60 -9.64 11.44
C SER A 99 9.36 -10.06 10.17
N ALA A 100 10.43 -10.82 10.37
CA ALA A 100 11.16 -11.47 9.29
C ALA A 100 10.34 -12.57 8.58
N SER A 101 9.37 -13.19 9.25
CA SER A 101 8.53 -14.24 8.67
C SER A 101 7.69 -13.71 7.50
N TRP A 102 7.12 -12.50 7.64
CA TRP A 102 6.38 -11.84 6.55
C TRP A 102 7.24 -11.62 5.31
N ARG A 103 8.51 -11.28 5.49
CA ARG A 103 9.43 -11.09 4.35
C ARG A 103 9.70 -12.38 3.59
N ARG A 104 9.74 -13.53 4.28
CA ARG A 104 10.00 -14.84 3.66
C ARG A 104 8.82 -15.34 2.81
N LEU A 105 7.60 -14.91 3.14
CA LEU A 105 6.40 -15.23 2.37
C LEU A 105 6.36 -14.52 1.00
N GLY A 106 7.20 -13.51 0.79
CA GLY A 106 7.11 -12.64 -0.38
C GLY A 106 6.11 -11.51 -0.19
N ARG A 107 6.30 -10.41 -0.93
CA ARG A 107 5.57 -9.15 -0.73
C ARG A 107 4.08 -9.30 -0.95
N GLU A 108 3.68 -9.93 -2.05
CA GLU A 108 2.28 -10.12 -2.44
C GLU A 108 1.51 -10.99 -1.43
N ALA A 109 1.98 -12.21 -1.17
CA ALA A 109 1.33 -13.14 -0.25
C ALA A 109 1.24 -12.55 1.18
N ALA A 110 2.31 -11.89 1.65
CA ALA A 110 2.29 -11.23 2.95
C ALA A 110 1.26 -10.09 2.98
N THR A 111 1.17 -9.26 1.93
CA THR A 111 0.17 -8.20 1.85
C THR A 111 -1.26 -8.75 1.90
N ILE A 112 -1.58 -9.78 1.11
CA ILE A 112 -2.90 -10.39 1.09
C ILE A 112 -3.26 -10.95 2.48
N ALA A 113 -2.33 -11.67 3.11
CA ALA A 113 -2.54 -12.24 4.44
C ALA A 113 -2.77 -11.15 5.51
N ILE A 114 -1.98 -10.07 5.47
CA ILE A 114 -2.08 -8.97 6.43
C ILE A 114 -3.37 -8.17 6.23
N ILE A 115 -3.79 -7.89 4.99
CA ILE A 115 -5.11 -7.29 4.72
C ILE A 115 -6.21 -8.17 5.31
N GLY A 116 -6.16 -9.48 5.10
CA GLY A 116 -7.11 -10.43 5.69
C GLY A 116 -7.14 -10.38 7.22
N MET A 117 -5.97 -10.25 7.85
CA MET A 117 -5.84 -10.09 9.31
C MET A 117 -6.42 -8.75 9.80
N LEU A 118 -6.05 -7.63 9.17
CA LEU A 118 -6.55 -6.30 9.53
C LEU A 118 -8.07 -6.22 9.36
N ARG A 119 -8.63 -6.77 8.27
CA ARG A 119 -10.08 -6.86 8.07
C ARG A 119 -10.80 -7.61 9.20
N ARG A 120 -10.18 -8.65 9.77
CA ARG A 120 -10.76 -9.37 10.92
C ARG A 120 -10.74 -8.52 12.18
N ALA A 121 -9.64 -7.78 12.41
CA ALA A 121 -9.53 -6.87 13.53
C ALA A 121 -10.54 -5.71 13.43
N GLU A 122 -10.69 -5.09 12.27
CA GLU A 122 -11.68 -4.03 12.03
C GLU A 122 -13.12 -4.50 12.31
N ARG A 123 -13.47 -5.74 11.94
CA ARG A 123 -14.80 -6.30 12.25
C ARG A 123 -15.00 -6.62 13.73
N ALA A 124 -13.93 -6.94 14.45
CA ALA A 124 -13.98 -7.22 15.88
C ALA A 124 -14.02 -5.94 16.73
N SER A 125 -13.59 -4.80 16.17
CA SER A 125 -13.61 -3.47 16.78
C SER A 125 -14.51 -2.51 15.98
N PRO A 126 -15.84 -2.69 15.97
CA PRO A 126 -16.70 -1.70 15.35
C PRO A 126 -16.55 -0.38 16.12
N HIS A 127 -15.95 0.62 15.48
CA HIS A 127 -16.03 1.98 15.98
C HIS A 127 -17.50 2.44 15.95
N GLY A 128 -18.09 2.52 17.15
CA GLY A 128 -18.93 3.62 17.62
C GLY A 128 -20.26 3.85 16.93
N GLU A 129 -21.33 3.66 17.71
CA GLU A 129 -22.67 4.21 17.52
C GLU A 129 -22.69 5.58 16.80
N GLU A 130 -23.44 5.60 15.69
CA GLU A 130 -24.51 6.56 15.41
C GLU A 130 -24.64 7.74 16.41
N LEU A 131 -24.21 8.93 16.00
CA LEU A 131 -24.80 10.19 16.47
C LEU A 131 -25.62 10.78 15.33
N VAL A 132 -26.86 10.33 15.26
CA VAL A 132 -27.98 11.10 14.73
C VAL A 132 -28.15 12.34 15.61
N SER A 133 -28.17 13.51 14.97
CA SER A 133 -28.86 14.72 15.44
C SER A 133 -29.32 15.50 14.22
#